data_AF-A0A5Y3BB66-F1
#
_entry.id   AF-A0A5Y3BB66-F1
#
_cell.length_a   1.000
_cell.length_b   1.000
_cell.length_c   1.000
_cell.angle_alpha   90.00
_cell.angle_beta   90.00
_cell.angle_gamma   90.00
#
_symmetry.space_group_name_H-M   'P 1'
#
loop_
_entity.id
_entity.type
_entity.pdbx_description
1 polymer ?
#
loop_
_entity_poly.entity_id
_entity_poly.type
_entity_poly.pdbx_seq_one_letter_code
_entity_poly.pdbx_strand_id
1 'polypeptide(L)'
;MTTEFKPLPVERDQYGYWTHPLYDEFCDGRESISPDEFNAWLDKNGLEWKVEYRDEDDVDPDVDGYDISVWQPETPAGGGWFVGSIHDTEDGAVCIWLRHAGGAA
;
A
#
# COMPACT_ATOMS: atom_id res chain seq x y z
N MET A 1 -6.60 20.00 12.34
CA MET A 1 -6.04 18.84 13.05
C MET A 1 -5.29 18.05 12.00
N THR A 2 -3.97 17.95 12.12
CA THR A 2 -3.13 17.24 11.14
C THR A 2 -3.33 15.75 11.39
N THR A 3 -3.98 15.04 10.48
CA THR A 3 -4.15 13.59 10.57
C THR A 3 -2.77 12.95 10.46
N GLU A 4 -2.25 12.45 11.59
CA GLU A 4 -0.91 11.86 11.64
C GLU A 4 -0.99 10.43 11.09
N PHE A 5 -0.56 10.23 9.85
CA PHE A 5 -0.62 8.94 9.17
C PHE A 5 0.51 8.03 9.66
N LYS A 6 0.27 7.22 10.69
CA LYS A 6 1.32 6.41 11.32
C LYS A 6 1.50 5.04 10.66
N PRO A 7 2.72 4.48 10.67
CA PRO A 7 2.90 3.08 10.34
C PRO A 7 2.11 2.20 11.32
N LEU A 8 1.19 1.40 10.79
CA LEU A 8 0.45 0.39 11.52
C LEU A 8 1.04 -1.00 11.25
N PRO A 9 0.90 -1.94 12.19
CA PRO A 9 1.25 -3.34 11.93
C PRO A 9 0.39 -3.86 10.78
N VAL A 10 1.06 -4.47 9.80
CA VAL A 10 0.44 -5.02 8.60
C VAL A 10 -0.10 -6.41 8.94
N GLU A 11 -1.35 -6.46 9.41
CA GLU A 11 -2.05 -7.69 9.77
C GLU A 11 -2.81 -8.23 8.56
N ARG A 12 -2.10 -8.93 7.69
CA ARG A 12 -2.69 -9.53 6.50
C ARG A 12 -3.80 -10.53 6.85
N ASP A 13 -4.89 -10.48 6.09
CA ASP A 13 -5.98 -11.46 6.16
C ASP A 13 -5.55 -12.83 5.59
N GLN A 14 -6.46 -13.81 5.57
CA GLN A 14 -6.21 -15.18 5.10
C GLN A 14 -5.73 -15.28 3.64
N TYR A 15 -5.92 -14.23 2.85
CA TYR A 15 -5.49 -14.10 1.45
C TYR A 15 -4.25 -13.21 1.28
N GLY A 16 -3.72 -12.64 2.36
CA GLY A 16 -2.57 -11.74 2.30
C GLY A 16 -2.92 -10.26 2.14
N TYR A 17 -4.22 -9.93 2.09
CA TYR A 17 -4.70 -8.56 1.92
C TYR A 17 -4.64 -7.75 3.19
N TRP A 18 -4.30 -6.47 3.06
CA TRP A 18 -4.37 -5.52 4.16
C TRP A 18 -4.45 -4.09 3.62
N THR A 19 -5.30 -3.27 4.22
CA THR A 19 -5.47 -1.87 3.83
C THR A 19 -5.39 -1.00 5.08
N HIS A 20 -4.61 0.09 4.99
CA HIS A 20 -4.47 1.01 6.09
C HIS A 20 -5.82 1.73 6.35
N PRO A 21 -6.33 1.80 7.58
CA PRO A 21 -7.64 2.41 7.89
C PRO A 21 -7.73 3.87 7.48
N LEU A 22 -6.66 4.66 7.58
CA LEU A 22 -6.63 6.03 7.04
C LEU A 22 -6.65 6.09 5.50
N TYR A 23 -6.11 5.08 4.81
CA TYR A 23 -6.22 4.97 3.35
C TYR A 23 -7.65 4.59 2.97
N ASP A 24 -8.25 3.64 3.69
CA ASP A 24 -9.67 3.27 3.57
C ASP A 24 -10.59 4.47 3.84
N GLU A 25 -10.34 5.24 4.90
CA GLU A 25 -11.06 6.48 5.23
C GLU A 25 -10.87 7.57 4.17
N PHE A 26 -9.68 7.65 3.55
CA PHE A 26 -9.43 8.57 2.43
C PHE A 26 -10.23 8.17 1.19
N CYS A 27 -10.23 6.87 0.88
CA CYS A 27 -11.07 6.32 -0.18
C CYS A 27 -12.55 6.55 0.13
N ASP A 28 -12.97 6.53 1.40
CA ASP A 28 -14.35 6.77 1.85
C ASP A 28 -15.35 5.87 1.11
N GLY A 29 -14.97 4.60 0.89
CA GLY A 29 -15.76 3.66 0.09
C GLY A 29 -15.87 4.00 -1.40
N ARG A 30 -15.10 4.97 -1.91
CA ARG A 30 -14.99 5.22 -3.35
C ARG A 30 -14.23 4.08 -4.00
N GLU A 31 -14.81 3.55 -5.08
CA GLU A 31 -14.26 2.43 -5.85
C GLU A 31 -12.91 2.78 -6.50
N SER A 32 -12.66 4.07 -6.76
CA SER A 32 -11.38 4.57 -7.24
C SER A 32 -11.18 6.03 -6.86
N ILE A 33 -9.94 6.39 -6.58
CA ILE A 33 -9.52 7.78 -6.38
C ILE A 33 -8.67 8.21 -7.57
N SER A 34 -8.93 9.42 -8.07
CA SER A 34 -8.11 9.98 -9.14
C SER A 34 -6.67 10.18 -8.64
N PRO A 35 -5.64 9.88 -9.46
CA PRO A 35 -4.25 10.05 -9.05
C PRO A 35 -3.93 11.50 -8.63
N ASP A 36 -4.63 12.49 -9.18
CA ASP A 36 -4.53 13.90 -8.76
C ASP A 36 -5.00 14.11 -7.31
N GLU A 37 -6.16 13.56 -6.96
CA GLU A 37 -6.70 13.65 -5.59
C GLU A 37 -5.79 12.91 -4.59
N PHE A 38 -5.30 11.74 -4.99
CA PHE A 38 -4.38 10.96 -4.17
C PHE A 38 -3.06 11.71 -3.94
N ASN A 39 -2.43 12.24 -5.00
CA ASN A 39 -1.21 13.04 -4.87
C ASN A 39 -1.45 14.33 -4.05
N ALA A 40 -2.59 15.01 -4.23
CA ALA A 40 -2.91 16.20 -3.45
C ALA A 40 -3.11 15.88 -1.96
N TRP A 41 -3.73 14.74 -1.64
CA TRP A 41 -3.87 14.27 -0.27
C TRP A 41 -2.50 13.90 0.33
N LEU A 42 -1.64 13.23 -0.42
CA LEU A 42 -0.28 12.91 0.01
C LEU A 42 0.54 14.18 0.30
N ASP A 43 0.55 15.14 -0.62
CA ASP A 43 1.24 16.43 -0.45
C ASP A 43 0.72 17.19 0.78
N LYS A 44 -0.60 17.26 0.94
CA LYS A 44 -1.25 17.91 2.08
C LYS A 44 -0.89 17.27 3.42
N ASN A 45 -0.66 15.96 3.45
CA ASN A 45 -0.27 15.23 4.65
C ASN A 45 1.26 15.07 4.78
N GLY A 46 2.04 15.56 3.81
CA GLY A 46 3.49 15.38 3.76
C GLY A 46 3.88 13.90 3.67
N LEU A 47 3.22 13.16 2.80
CA LEU A 47 3.42 11.74 2.56
C LEU A 47 3.99 11.49 1.16
N GLU A 48 4.84 10.48 1.05
CA GLU A 48 5.30 9.89 -0.20
C GLU A 48 4.62 8.53 -0.37
N TRP A 49 4.39 8.13 -1.61
CA TRP A 49 3.87 6.81 -1.95
C TRP A 49 4.73 6.14 -3.01
N LYS A 50 4.70 4.82 -3.00
CA LYS A 50 5.23 3.96 -4.05
C LYS A 50 4.33 2.77 -4.24
N VAL A 51 4.31 2.25 -5.46
CA VAL A 51 3.68 0.98 -5.78
C VAL A 51 4.77 -0.01 -6.14
N GLU A 52 4.66 -1.21 -5.58
CA GLU A 52 5.47 -2.37 -5.90
C GLU A 52 4.53 -3.43 -6.47
N TYR A 53 4.86 -3.94 -7.65
CA TYR A 53 4.10 -5.01 -8.29
C TYR A 53 4.82 -6.33 -8.02
N ARG A 54 4.09 -7.41 -7.81
CA ARG A 54 4.68 -8.74 -7.75
C ARG A 54 5.27 -9.06 -9.12
N ASP A 55 6.53 -9.47 -9.13
CA ASP A 55 7.18 -9.95 -10.33
C ASP A 55 6.48 -11.21 -10.83
N GLU A 56 6.25 -11.28 -12.15
CA GLU A 56 5.61 -12.41 -12.81
C GLU A 56 6.43 -13.73 -12.64
N ASP A 57 7.73 -13.62 -12.41
CA ASP A 57 8.62 -14.76 -12.09
C ASP A 57 8.46 -15.28 -10.64
N ASP A 58 7.88 -14.47 -9.75
CA ASP A 58 7.61 -14.83 -8.34
C ASP A 58 6.21 -15.45 -8.18
N VAL A 59 5.45 -15.61 -9.27
CA VAL A 59 4.15 -16.26 -9.27
C VAL A 59 4.34 -17.77 -9.22
N ASP A 60 4.07 -18.37 -8.05
CA ASP A 60 4.03 -19.83 -7.96
C ASP A 60 2.81 -20.31 -8.75
N PRO A 61 2.98 -21.19 -9.76
CA PRO A 61 1.85 -21.69 -10.54
C PRO A 61 0.91 -22.59 -9.73
N ASP A 62 1.28 -22.96 -8.51
CA ASP A 62 0.52 -23.80 -7.58
C ASP A 62 -0.32 -22.98 -6.58
N VAL A 63 0.00 -21.69 -6.35
CA VAL A 63 -0.87 -20.80 -5.57
C VAL A 63 -1.90 -20.15 -6.48
N ASP A 64 -3.15 -20.13 -6.01
CA ASP A 64 -4.21 -19.32 -6.59
C ASP A 64 -3.71 -17.87 -6.63
N GLY A 65 -3.81 -17.18 -7.79
CA GLY A 65 -3.25 -15.83 -7.95
C GLY A 65 -3.74 -14.82 -6.90
N TYR A 66 -4.88 -15.11 -6.29
CA TYR A 66 -5.48 -14.35 -5.20
C TYR A 66 -4.81 -14.55 -3.82
N ASP A 67 -4.03 -15.62 -3.60
CA ASP A 67 -3.28 -15.80 -2.36
C ASP A 67 -1.92 -15.11 -2.44
N ILE A 68 -1.87 -13.93 -1.84
CA ILE A 68 -0.64 -13.13 -1.71
C ILE A 68 -0.09 -13.21 -0.28
N SER A 69 -0.60 -14.15 0.52
CA SER A 69 -0.19 -14.41 1.90
C SER A 69 1.30 -14.74 1.96
N VAL A 70 1.79 -15.52 0.99
CA VAL A 70 3.19 -15.91 0.86
C VAL A 70 4.08 -14.81 0.26
N TRP A 71 3.50 -13.88 -0.49
CA TRP A 71 4.24 -12.84 -1.21
C TRP A 71 4.74 -11.75 -0.26
N GLN A 72 6.06 -11.51 -0.21
CA GLN A 72 6.64 -10.42 0.57
C GLN A 72 7.16 -9.32 -0.36
N PRO A 73 6.46 -8.18 -0.47
CA PRO A 73 6.91 -7.07 -1.30
C PRO A 73 8.22 -6.52 -0.75
N GLU A 74 9.15 -6.20 -1.64
CA GLU A 74 10.38 -5.53 -1.25
C GLU A 74 10.07 -4.12 -0.75
N THR A 75 10.74 -3.72 0.34
CA THR A 75 10.61 -2.37 0.84
C THR A 75 11.37 -1.42 -0.09
N PRO A 76 10.74 -0.38 -0.64
CA PRO A 76 11.41 0.52 -1.56
C PRO A 76 12.57 1.27 -0.92
N ALA A 77 13.49 1.76 -1.76
CA ALA A 77 14.64 2.55 -1.31
C ALA A 77 14.19 3.80 -0.51
N GLY A 78 14.61 3.88 0.75
CA GLY A 78 14.26 4.94 1.69
C GLY A 78 13.94 4.38 3.07
N GLY A 79 14.06 5.20 4.12
CA GLY A 79 13.77 4.79 5.50
C GLY A 79 12.40 5.29 5.95
N GLY A 80 11.60 4.44 6.60
CA GLY A 80 10.27 4.81 7.09
C GLY A 80 9.14 4.57 6.08
N TRP A 81 9.36 3.67 5.11
CA TRP A 81 8.28 3.08 4.33
C TRP A 81 7.50 2.08 5.19
N PHE A 82 6.20 2.06 4.98
CA PHE A 82 5.27 1.12 5.58
C PHE A 82 4.17 0.80 4.57
N VAL A 83 3.55 -0.36 4.71
CA VAL A 83 2.47 -0.73 3.80
C VAL A 83 1.30 0.22 4.04
N GLY A 84 0.75 0.76 2.96
CA GLY A 84 -0.49 1.53 2.95
C GLY A 84 -1.66 0.68 2.47
N SER A 85 -1.43 -0.15 1.47
CA SER A 85 -2.41 -1.13 1.00
C SER A 85 -1.68 -2.26 0.30
N ILE A 86 -2.12 -3.49 0.49
CA ILE A 86 -1.62 -4.65 -0.21
C ILE A 86 -2.82 -5.49 -0.62
N HIS A 87 -2.97 -5.67 -1.93
CA HIS A 87 -4.10 -6.37 -2.50
C HIS A 87 -3.74 -6.97 -3.85
N ASP A 88 -4.46 -8.02 -4.22
CA ASP A 88 -4.41 -8.57 -5.56
C ASP A 88 -5.37 -7.82 -6.49
N THR A 89 -5.01 -7.78 -7.77
CA THR A 89 -5.80 -7.18 -8.85
C THR A 89 -5.80 -8.13 -10.04
N GLU A 90 -6.63 -7.90 -11.05
CA GLU A 90 -6.61 -8.70 -12.28
C GLU A 90 -5.25 -8.69 -13.01
N ASP A 91 -4.42 -7.68 -12.75
CA ASP A 91 -3.06 -7.55 -13.29
C ASP A 91 -2.00 -8.24 -12.40
N GLY A 92 -2.42 -8.75 -11.25
CA GLY A 92 -1.57 -9.39 -10.24
C GLY A 92 -1.53 -8.62 -8.92
N ALA A 93 -0.69 -9.13 -8.02
CA ALA A 93 -0.53 -8.62 -6.67
C ALA A 93 0.20 -7.28 -6.65
N VAL A 94 -0.36 -6.32 -5.94
CA VAL A 94 0.21 -4.98 -5.79
C VAL A 94 0.35 -4.61 -4.31
N CYS A 95 1.43 -3.91 -3.99
CA CYS A 95 1.70 -3.37 -2.67
C CYS A 95 1.99 -1.89 -2.77
N ILE A 96 1.09 -1.09 -2.21
CA ILE A 96 1.22 0.35 -2.06
C ILE A 96 1.97 0.61 -0.75
N TRP A 97 3.17 1.16 -0.89
CA TRP A 97 4.00 1.65 0.19
C TRP A 97 3.75 3.14 0.42
N LEU A 98 3.64 3.54 1.68
CA LEU A 98 3.51 4.92 2.12
C LEU A 98 4.67 5.28 3.04
N ARG A 99 5.05 6.56 3.06
CA ARG A 99 6.12 7.10 3.88
C ARG A 99 5.84 8.56 4.22
N HIS A 100 6.38 9.06 5.32
CA HIS A 100 6.40 10.50 5.57
C HIS A 100 7.49 11.21 4.76
N ALA A 101 7.08 12.11 3.87
CA ALA A 101 7.97 13.03 3.16
C ALA A 101 8.74 13.94 4.13
N GLY A 102 8.18 14.18 5.32
CA GLY A 102 8.75 15.04 6.38
C GLY A 102 9.72 14.35 7.33
N GLY A 103 10.25 13.17 7.02
CA GLY A 103 11.19 12.41 7.86
C GLY A 103 12.60 13.00 7.94
N ALA A 104 12.73 14.25 8.36
CA ALA A 104 13.92 14.81 8.99
C ALA A 104 13.48 15.92 9.96
N ALA A 105 13.24 15.53 11.20
CA ALA A 105 13.34 16.43 12.35
C ALA A 105 14.65 16.11 13.07
#